data_AF-A0A7Y9JCC7-F1
#
_entry.id   AF-A0A7Y9JCC7-F1
#
_cell.length_a   1.000
_cell.length_b   1.000
_cell.length_c   1.000
_cell.angle_alpha   90.00
_cell.angle_beta   90.00
_cell.angle_gamma   90.00
#
_symmetry.space_group_name_H-M   'P 1'
#
loop_
_entity.id
_entity.type
_entity.pdbx_description
1 polymer ?
#
loop_
_entity_poly.entity_id
_entity_poly.type
_entity_poly.pdbx_seq_one_letter_code
_entity_poly.pdbx_strand_id
1 'polypeptide(L)'
;MAEALNSLFKAECIRNPVMRPKGGWNNVSDVEIAVAEYVDWFNHRRLHGEIGLVPPAEFETTHWASVKNENYPAIPVPIEVGSN
;
A
#
# COMPACT_ATOMS: atom_id res chain seq x y z
N MET A 1 3.98 -11.18 7.16
CA MET A 1 2.98 -10.53 6.26
C MET A 1 3.64 -9.56 5.29
N ALA A 2 4.48 -8.63 5.75
CA ALA A 2 5.19 -7.68 4.87
C ALA A 2 6.07 -8.36 3.79
N GLU A 3 6.68 -9.50 4.09
CA GLU A 3 7.57 -10.22 3.16
C GLU A 3 6.85 -10.72 1.90
N ALA A 4 5.60 -11.16 2.03
CA ALA A 4 4.80 -11.63 0.90
C ALA A 4 4.45 -10.47 -0.04
N LEU A 5 4.00 -9.35 0.52
CA LEU A 5 3.73 -8.12 -0.24
C LEU A 5 4.99 -7.62 -0.95
N ASN A 6 6.12 -7.63 -0.25
CA ASN A 6 7.39 -7.14 -0.81
C ASN A 6 7.90 -8.05 -1.94
N SER A 7 7.67 -9.36 -1.84
CA SER A 7 7.99 -10.32 -2.90
C SER A 7 7.12 -10.10 -4.15
N LEU A 8 5.82 -9.89 -3.93
CA LEU A 8 4.84 -9.59 -4.98
C LEU A 8 5.16 -8.26 -5.69
N PHE A 9 5.42 -7.20 -4.92
CA PHE A 9 5.86 -5.89 -5.43
C PHE A 9 7.10 -6.01 -6.33
N LYS A 10 8.13 -6.73 -5.88
CA LYS A 10 9.35 -6.93 -6.67
C LYS A 10 9.07 -7.70 -7.97
N ALA A 11 8.13 -8.64 -7.96
CA ALA A 11 7.75 -9.39 -9.15
C ALA A 11 6.96 -8.53 -10.15
N GLU A 12 5.94 -7.81 -9.67
CA GLU A 12 4.95 -7.12 -10.51
C GLU A 12 5.33 -5.69 -10.90
N CYS A 13 6.06 -4.97 -10.04
CA CYS A 13 6.49 -3.60 -10.31
C CYS A 13 7.94 -3.56 -10.85
N ILE A 14 8.88 -4.23 -10.19
CA ILE A 14 10.32 -4.06 -10.49
C ILE A 14 10.79 -4.96 -11.64
N ARG A 15 10.34 -6.21 -11.67
CA ARG A 15 10.81 -7.23 -12.64
C ARG A 15 9.90 -7.38 -13.86
N ASN A 16 8.63 -6.98 -13.73
CA ASN A 16 7.65 -7.10 -14.80
C ASN A 16 8.01 -6.23 -16.01
N PRO A 17 8.20 -6.82 -17.21
CA PRO A 17 8.55 -6.06 -18.41
C PRO A 17 7.45 -5.10 -18.89
N VAL A 18 6.22 -5.24 -18.42
CA VAL A 18 5.12 -4.31 -18.74
C VAL A 18 5.25 -3.01 -17.94
N MET A 19 5.61 -3.10 -16.66
CA MET A 19 5.82 -1.94 -15.77
C MET A 19 7.24 -1.35 -15.90
N ARG A 20 8.23 -2.19 -16.21
CA ARG A 20 9.63 -1.79 -16.28
C ARG A 20 9.92 -1.10 -17.62
N PRO A 21 10.54 0.10 -17.62
CA PRO A 21 10.92 0.79 -18.85
C PRO A 21 11.91 -0.03 -19.69
N LYS A 22 11.84 0.11 -21.02
CA LYS A 22 12.83 -0.48 -21.94
C LYS A 22 14.21 0.11 -21.63
N GLY A 23 15.13 -0.74 -21.19
CA GLY A 23 16.47 -0.34 -20.72
C GLY A 23 16.63 -0.31 -19.20
N GLY A 24 15.55 -0.44 -18.42
CA GLY A 24 15.55 -0.37 -16.97
C GLY A 24 15.29 1.03 -16.42
N TRP A 25 15.53 1.20 -15.12
CA TRP A 25 15.31 2.45 -14.40
C TRP A 25 16.51 3.37 -14.59
N ASN A 26 16.28 4.60 -15.08
CA ASN A 26 17.37 5.54 -15.37
C ASN A 26 17.69 6.42 -14.17
N ASN A 27 16.69 6.74 -13.36
CA ASN A 27 16.83 7.54 -12.14
C ASN A 27 15.84 7.09 -11.05
N VAL A 28 16.00 7.63 -9.83
CA VAL A 28 15.14 7.31 -8.69
C VAL A 28 13.71 7.79 -8.92
N SER A 29 13.51 8.94 -9.56
CA SER A 29 12.16 9.47 -9.81
C SER A 29 11.33 8.59 -10.75
N ASP A 30 11.95 7.91 -11.73
CA ASP A 30 11.26 6.92 -12.55
C ASP A 30 10.70 5.77 -11.69
N VAL A 31 11.46 5.34 -10.68
CA VAL A 31 11.04 4.30 -9.74
C VAL A 31 9.94 4.82 -8.84
N GLU A 32 10.05 6.05 -8.32
CA GLU A 32 9.03 6.66 -7.47
C GLU A 32 7.68 6.77 -8.18
N ILE A 33 7.68 7.20 -9.45
CA ILE A 33 6.47 7.28 -10.27
C ILE A 33 5.89 5.87 -10.47
N ALA A 34 6.70 4.90 -10.88
CA ALA A 34 6.22 3.53 -11.09
C ALA A 34 5.67 2.89 -9.80
N VAL A 35 6.27 3.19 -8.65
CA VAL A 35 5.77 2.74 -7.34
C VAL A 35 4.42 3.39 -7.04
N ALA A 36 4.27 4.70 -7.27
CA ALA A 36 3.00 5.38 -7.06
C ALA A 36 1.88 4.79 -7.95
N GLU A 37 2.18 4.54 -9.22
CA GLU A 37 1.23 3.90 -10.15
C GLU A 37 0.89 2.47 -9.74
N TYR A 38 1.89 1.69 -9.29
CA TYR A 38 1.66 0.34 -8.76
C TYR A 38 0.76 0.36 -7.52
N VAL A 39 1.00 1.29 -6.58
CA VAL A 39 0.21 1.41 -5.35
C VAL A 39 -1.23 1.81 -5.66
N ASP A 40 -1.44 2.77 -6.56
CA ASP A 40 -2.77 3.15 -7.02
C ASP A 40 -3.51 1.96 -7.67
N TRP A 41 -2.84 1.25 -8.59
CA TRP A 41 -3.43 0.06 -9.22
C TRP A 41 -3.74 -1.02 -8.18
N PHE A 42 -2.83 -1.30 -7.25
CA PHE A 42 -3.01 -2.32 -6.23
C PHE A 42 -4.19 -2.01 -5.30
N ASN A 43 -4.32 -0.76 -4.85
CA ASN A 43 -5.34 -0.38 -3.87
C ASN A 43 -6.72 -0.11 -4.47
N HIS A 44 -6.78 0.41 -5.70
CA HIS A 44 -8.04 0.91 -6.28
C HIS A 44 -8.54 0.11 -7.48
N ARG A 45 -7.70 -0.73 -8.10
CA ARG A 45 -8.06 -1.42 -9.36
C ARG A 45 -7.84 -2.93 -9.34
N ARG A 46 -6.93 -3.42 -8.49
CA ARG A 46 -6.66 -4.85 -8.37
C ARG A 46 -7.77 -5.56 -7.61
N LEU A 47 -8.38 -6.55 -8.24
CA LEU A 47 -9.38 -7.39 -7.61
C LEU A 47 -8.69 -8.53 -6.86
N HIS A 48 -9.02 -8.70 -5.58
CA HIS A 48 -8.44 -9.73 -4.73
C HIS A 48 -9.48 -10.79 -4.39
N GLY A 49 -9.28 -12.01 -4.88
CA GLY A 49 -10.20 -13.12 -4.63
C GLY A 49 -10.37 -13.47 -3.15
N GLU A 50 -9.30 -13.32 -2.35
CA GLU A 50 -9.31 -13.61 -0.91
C GLU A 50 -10.21 -12.68 -0.09
N ILE A 51 -10.49 -11.47 -0.59
CA ILE A 51 -11.34 -10.46 0.07
C ILE A 51 -12.66 -10.24 -0.66
N GLY A 52 -13.07 -11.17 -1.53
CA GLY A 52 -14.37 -11.13 -2.20
C GLY A 52 -14.39 -10.41 -3.55
N LEU A 53 -13.26 -10.38 -4.27
CA LEU A 53 -13.14 -9.77 -5.61
C LEU A 53 -13.41 -8.26 -5.63
N VAL A 54 -13.03 -7.57 -4.56
CA VAL A 54 -13.06 -6.10 -4.48
C VAL A 54 -11.64 -5.54 -4.34
N PRO A 55 -11.42 -4.27 -4.70
CA PRO A 55 -10.17 -3.59 -4.39
C PRO A 55 -9.94 -3.47 -2.87
N PRO A 56 -8.67 -3.48 -2.41
CA PRO A 56 -8.34 -3.36 -1.00
C PRO A 56 -8.92 -2.08 -0.35
N ALA A 57 -8.92 -0.96 -1.07
CA ALA A 57 -9.45 0.31 -0.55
C ALA A 57 -10.97 0.23 -0.27
N GLU A 58 -11.74 -0.46 -1.11
CA GLU A 58 -13.18 -0.65 -0.89
C GLU A 58 -13.46 -1.59 0.28
N PHE A 59 -12.66 -2.66 0.39
CA PHE A 59 -12.72 -3.57 1.52
C PHE A 59 -12.42 -2.86 2.85
N GLU A 60 -11.35 -2.07 2.88
CA GLU A 60 -10.94 -1.30 4.07
C GLU A 60 -12.01 -0.26 4.45
N THR A 61 -12.57 0.45 3.46
CA THR A 61 -13.66 1.42 3.69
C THR A 61 -14.87 0.74 4.33
N THR A 62 -15.26 -0.43 3.82
CA THR A 62 -16.38 -1.21 4.37
C THR A 62 -16.07 -1.71 5.78
N HIS A 63 -14.84 -2.17 6.01
CA HIS A 63 -14.38 -2.61 7.32
C HIS A 63 -14.50 -1.48 8.34
N TRP A 64 -13.91 -0.31 8.07
CA TRP A 64 -13.97 0.83 9.00
C TRP A 64 -15.37 1.39 9.20
N ALA A 65 -16.24 1.34 8.18
CA ALA A 65 -17.65 1.69 8.35
C ALA A 65 -18.38 0.76 9.33
N SER A 66 -17.93 -0.49 9.46
CA SER A 66 -18.50 -1.49 10.39
C SER A 66 -17.83 -1.52 11.77
N VAL A 67 -16.60 -1.02 11.89
CA VAL A 67 -15.85 -0.96 13.16
C VAL A 67 -16.46 0.14 14.04
N LYS A 68 -17.07 -0.24 15.16
CA LYS A 68 -17.47 0.72 16.19
C LYS A 68 -16.22 1.40 16.78
N ASN A 69 -16.30 2.70 17.03
CA ASN A 69 -15.29 3.58 17.61
C ASN A 69 -14.98 3.28 19.11
N GLU A 70 -14.88 2.00 19.48
CA GLU A 70 -14.58 1.56 20.85
C GLU A 70 -13.17 0.91 20.93
N ASN A 71 -12.55 0.62 19.78
CA ASN A 71 -11.32 -0.18 19.69
C ASN A 71 -10.05 0.60 19.29
N TYR A 72 -10.10 1.93 19.15
CA TYR A 72 -8.86 2.70 19.13
C TYR A 72 -8.48 2.98 20.59
N PRO A 73 -7.43 2.35 21.16
CA PRO A 73 -6.91 2.86 22.40
C PRO A 73 -6.45 4.28 22.11
N ALA A 74 -7.15 5.26 22.66
CA ALA A 74 -6.65 6.60 22.80
C ALA A 74 -5.46 6.50 23.75
N ILE A 75 -4.31 6.05 23.26
CA ILE A 75 -3.05 6.17 23.95
C ILE A 75 -2.67 7.63 23.69
N PRO A 76 -2.86 8.56 24.65
CA PRO A 76 -2.30 9.89 24.49
C PRO A 76 -0.81 9.69 24.31
N VAL A 77 -0.27 10.04 23.13
CA VAL A 77 1.17 10.12 22.96
C VAL A 77 1.68 11.11 24.01
N PRO A 78 2.54 10.71 24.95
CA PRO A 78 3.14 11.66 25.87
C PRO A 78 4.00 12.58 25.02
N ILE A 79 3.52 13.79 24.77
CA ILE A 79 4.38 14.88 24.32
C ILE A 79 5.25 15.26 25.51
N GLU A 80 6.30 14.47 25.76
CA GLU A 80 7.44 14.94 26.55
C GLU A 80 8.13 16.00 25.70
N VAL A 81 7.54 17.21 25.71
CA VAL A 81 8.19 18.44 25.31
C VAL A 81 9.32 18.61 26.31
N GLY A 82 10.51 18.18 25.91
CA GLY A 82 11.75 18.44 26.63
C GLY A 82 11.82 19.91 26.97
N SER A 83 11.54 20.22 28.23
CA SER A 83 11.68 21.54 28.79
C SER A 83 13.03 21.59 29.51
N ASN A 84 13.91 22.41 28.93
CA ASN A 84 15.11 23.03 29.49
C ASN A 84 16.25 22.12 29.99
#